data_AF-A0A177ARL5-F1
#
_entry.id   AF-A0A177ARL5-F1
#
_cell.length_a   1.000
_cell.length_b   1.000
_cell.length_c   1.000
_cell.angle_alpha   90.00
_cell.angle_beta   90.00
_cell.angle_gamma   90.00
#
_symmetry.space_group_name_H-M   'P 1'
#
loop_
_entity.id
_entity.type
_entity.pdbx_description
1 polymer ?
#
loop_
_entity_poly.entity_id
_entity_poly.type
_entity_poly.pdbx_seq_one_letter_code
_entity_poly.pdbx_strand_id
1 'polypeptide(L)' 'MDISLSNGVLTIILPNKKGTYVINRQIPTKQIWFSSPLSGPKRFNHIAGLWRCNRTDDEIIQLMSIELSKIFCKKMKIH' A
#
# COMPACT_ATOMS: atom_id res chain seq x y z
N MET A 1 1.01 3.31 -16.74
CA MET A 1 0.58 3.16 -15.33
C MET A 1 -0.86 3.60 -15.30
N ASP A 2 -1.71 2.86 -14.61
CA ASP A 2 -3.14 3.18 -14.49
C ASP A 2 -3.50 3.30 -13.01
N ILE A 3 -4.33 4.29 -12.67
CA ILE A 3 -4.72 4.62 -11.30
C ILE A 3 -6.22 4.85 -11.28
N SER A 4 -6.94 4.06 -10.48
CA SER A 4 -8.39 4.19 -10.31
C SER A 4 -8.77 4.29 -8.84
N LEU A 5 -9.69 5.21 -8.52
CA LEU A 5 -10.26 5.36 -7.19
C LEU A 5 -11.78 5.22 -7.30
N SER A 6 -12.32 4.16 -6.70
CA SER A 6 -13.76 3.89 -6.72
C SER A 6 -14.19 3.29 -5.38
N ASN A 7 -15.30 3.77 -4.84
CA ASN A 7 -15.90 3.26 -3.59
C ASN A 7 -14.92 3.09 -2.42
N GLY A 8 -13.93 3.98 -2.28
CA GLY A 8 -12.92 3.92 -1.22
C GLY A 8 -11.79 2.91 -1.45
N VAL A 9 -11.74 2.30 -2.64
CA VAL A 9 -10.66 1.43 -3.11
C VAL A 9 -9.83 2.16 -4.15
N LEU A 10 -8.55 2.35 -3.85
CA LEU A 10 -7.52 2.83 -4.75
C LEU A 10 -6.80 1.63 -5.37
N THR A 11 -6.84 1.50 -6.68
CA THR A 11 -6.11 0.47 -7.43
C THR A 11 -5.06 1.14 -8.29
N ILE A 12 -3.83 0.64 -8.22
CA ILE A 12 -2.68 1.14 -9.00
C ILE A 12 -2.10 -0.02 -9.79
N ILE A 13 -2.22 0.03 -11.12
CA ILE A 13 -1.68 -0.97 -12.03
C ILE A 13 -0.35 -0.47 -12.58
N LEU A 14 0.72 -1.18 -12.26
CA LEU A 14 2.07 -0.83 -12.70
C LEU A 14 2.31 -1.29 -14.14
N PRO A 15 3.08 -0.53 -14.93
CA PRO A 15 3.40 -0.89 -16.31
C PRO A 15 4.27 -2.15 -16.37
N ASN A 16 4.38 -2.75 -17.57
CA ASN A 16 5.31 -3.85 -17.85
C ASN A 16 5.11 -5.08 -16.97
N LYS A 17 3.86 -5.42 -16.61
CA LYS A 17 3.50 -6.56 -15.76
C LYS A 17 4.18 -6.56 -14.38
N LYS A 18 4.51 -5.38 -13.84
CA LYS A 18 5.13 -5.21 -12.51
C LYS A 18 4.15 -5.39 -11.34
N GLY A 19 2.90 -5.75 -11.62
CA GLY A 19 1.87 -6.07 -10.63
C GLY A 19 0.90 -4.94 -10.34
N THR A 20 0.02 -5.19 -9.38
CA THR A 20 -1.09 -4.30 -9.02
C THR A 20 -1.10 -4.08 -7.51
N TYR A 21 -1.22 -2.83 -7.10
CA TYR A 21 -1.50 -2.46 -5.72
C TYR A 21 -3.00 -2.20 -5.55
N VAL A 22 -3.56 -2.65 -4.44
CA VAL A 22 -4.94 -2.33 -4.04
C VAL A 22 -4.94 -1.82 -2.61
N ILE A 23 -5.41 -0.59 -2.40
CA ILE A 23 -5.55 0.05 -1.10
C ILE A 23 -7.04 0.29 -0.86
N ASN A 24 -7.61 -0.37 0.13
CA ASN A 24 -9.02 -0.24 0.50
C ASN A 24 -9.17 0.37 1.90
N ARG A 25 -9.96 1.44 2.01
CA ARG A 25 -10.35 2.02 3.30
C ARG A 25 -11.57 1.27 3.86
N GLN A 26 -11.36 0.50 4.92
CA GLN A 26 -12.43 -0.20 5.63
C GLN A 26 -12.95 0.65 6.79
N ILE A 27 -14.01 1.41 6.52
CA ILE A 27 -14.68 2.28 7.49
C ILE A 27 -15.16 1.52 8.74
N PRO A 28 -15.82 0.35 8.62
CA PRO A 28 -16.37 -0.34 9.79
C PRO A 28 -15.30 -0.78 10.79
N THR A 29 -14.15 -1.26 10.30
CA THR A 29 -13.05 -1.74 11.15
C THR A 29 -12.03 -0.66 11.46
N LYS A 30 -12.15 0.55 10.86
CA LYS A 30 -11.15 1.63 10.92
C LYS A 30 -9.76 1.17 10.47
N GLN A 31 -9.73 0.33 9.43
CA GLN A 31 -8.49 -0.24 8.89
C GLN A 31 -8.22 0.24 7.46
N ILE A 32 -6.96 0.15 7.08
CA ILE A 32 -6.56 0.11 5.68
C ILE A 32 -6.17 -1.31 5.33
N TRP A 33 -6.76 -1.85 4.27
CA TRP A 33 -6.34 -3.11 3.67
C TRP A 33 -5.48 -2.79 2.47
N PHE A 34 -4.29 -3.38 2.44
CA PHE A 34 -3.28 -3.13 1.43
C PHE A 34 -2.90 -4.45 0.79
N SER A 35 -3.03 -4.55 -0.52
CA SER A 35 -2.52 -5.66 -1.32
C SER A 35 -1.34 -5.15 -2.13
N SER A 36 -0.18 -5.75 -1.90
CA SER A 36 1.05 -5.50 -2.64
C SER A 36 1.38 -6.67 -3.58
N PRO A 37 1.89 -6.40 -4.79
CA PRO A 37 2.42 -7.44 -5.67
C PRO A 37 3.73 -8.05 -5.15
N LEU A 38 4.38 -7.44 -4.14
CA LEU A 38 5.62 -7.95 -3.55
C LEU A 38 5.42 -8.60 -2.18
N SER A 39 4.69 -7.94 -1.27
CA SER A 39 4.51 -8.41 0.12
C SER A 39 3.15 -9.05 0.41
N GLY A 40 2.25 -9.10 -0.59
CA GLY A 40 0.92 -9.66 -0.44
C GLY A 40 -0.01 -8.78 0.41
N PRO A 41 -1.08 -9.36 0.97
CA PRO A 41 -2.08 -8.62 1.73
C PRO A 41 -1.61 -8.30 3.16
N LYS A 42 -1.79 -7.04 3.58
CA LYS A 42 -1.57 -6.54 4.94
C LYS A 42 -2.74 -5.68 5.40
N ARG A 43 -2.97 -5.66 6.72
CA ARG A 43 -3.98 -4.83 7.38
C ARG A 43 -3.28 -3.86 8.31
N PHE A 44 -3.64 -2.59 8.19
CA PHE A 44 -3.05 -1.51 8.95
C PHE A 44 -4.10 -0.88 9.87
N ASN A 45 -3.72 -0.72 11.14
CA ASN A 45 -4.47 0.03 12.13
C ASN A 45 -3.86 1.43 12.28
N HIS A 46 -4.69 2.41 12.63
CA HIS A 46 -4.23 3.75 12.98
C HIS A 46 -3.79 3.79 14.44
N ILE A 47 -2.48 3.84 14.68
CA ILE A 47 -1.84 3.81 16.00
C ILE A 47 -0.91 5.02 16.10
N ALA A 48 -1.14 5.88 17.10
CA ALA A 48 -0.31 7.06 17.36
C ALA A 48 -0.07 7.97 16.13
N GLY A 49 -1.10 8.17 15.30
CA GLY A 49 -1.02 9.00 14.10
C GLY A 49 -0.43 8.31 12.86
N LEU A 50 -0.08 7.02 12.96
CA LEU A 50 0.54 6.25 11.89
C LEU A 50 -0.29 5.01 11.54
N TRP A 51 -0.25 4.60 10.27
CA TRP A 51 -0.85 3.36 9.82
C TRP A 51 0.17 2.23 9.91
N ARG A 52 0.02 1.36 10.92
CA ARG A 52 0.96 0.27 11.21
C ARG A 52 0.34 -1.11 11.03
N CYS A 53 1.15 -2.03 10.52
CA CYS A 53 0.76 -3.41 10.31
C CYS A 53 0.70 -4.16 11.64
N ASN A 54 -0.44 -4.79 11.95
CA ASN A 54 -0.63 -5.48 13.23
C ASN A 54 0.34 -6.64 13.47
N ARG A 55 0.90 -7.22 12.41
CA ARG A 55 1.77 -8.42 12.49
C ARG A 55 3.25 -8.09 12.51
N THR A 56 3.66 -7.05 11.81
CA THR A 56 5.07 -6.78 11.52
C THR A 56 5.50 -5.38 11.96
N ASP A 57 4.58 -4.58 12.51
CA ASP A 57 4.76 -3.17 12.92
C ASP A 57 5.27 -2.23 11.80
N ASP A 58 5.35 -2.73 10.56
CA ASP A 58 5.71 -1.93 9.39
C ASP A 58 4.73 -0.76 9.20
N GLU A 59 5.25 0.42 8.90
CA GLU A 59 4.46 1.56 8.47
C GLU A 59 4.14 1.48 6.98
N ILE A 60 2.88 1.76 6.59
CA ILE A 60 2.44 1.62 5.20
C ILE A 60 3.24 2.48 4.20
N ILE A 61 3.56 3.74 4.56
CA ILE A 61 4.24 4.67 3.67
C ILE A 61 5.69 4.23 3.43
N GLN A 62 6.39 3.85 4.50
CA GLN A 62 7.75 3.33 4.41
C GLN A 62 7.81 2.04 3.60
N LEU A 63 6.87 1.11 3.84
CA LEU A 63 6.79 -0.15 3.09
C LEU A 63 6.59 0.12 1.59
N MET A 64 5.61 0.96 1.22
CA MET A 64 5.36 1.32 -0.18
C MET A 64 6.58 1.98 -0.83
N SER A 65 7.27 2.87 -0.11
CA SER A 65 8.48 3.54 -0.59
C SER A 65 9.60 2.55 -0.92
N ILE A 66 9.80 1.56 -0.04
CA ILE A 66 10.79 0.49 -0.23
C ILE A 66 10.42 -0.38 -1.43
N GLU A 67 9.16 -0.81 -1.51
CA GLU A 67 8.68 -1.68 -2.57
C GLU A 67 8.74 -1.02 -3.95
N LEU A 68 8.25 0.21 -4.07
CA LEU A 68 8.33 0.97 -5.32
C LEU A 68 9.78 1.21 -5.74
N SER A 69 10.67 1.48 -4.77
CA SER A 69 12.10 1.62 -5.08
C SER A 69 12.71 0.35 -5.66
N LYS A 70 12.29 -0.83 -5.17
CA LYS A 70 12.70 -2.14 -5.73
C LYS A 70 12.13 -2.35 -7.13
N ILE A 71 10.85 -2.03 -7.35
CA ILE A 71 10.16 -2.23 -8.63
C ILE A 71 10.72 -1.33 -9.75
N PHE A 72 11.06 -0.09 -9.41
CA PHE A 72 11.55 0.89 -10.38
C PHE A 72 13.08 1.02 -10.41
N CYS A 73 13.80 0.27 -9.58
CA CYS A 73 15.26 0.35 -9.42
C CYS A 73 15.75 1.79 -9.23
N LYS A 74 14.94 2.63 -8.58
CA LYS A 74 15.17 4.06 -8.36
C LYS A 74 14.77 4.41 -6.94
N LYS A 75 15.54 5.23 -6.25
CA LYS A 75 15.17 5.72 -4.92
C LYS A 75 13.88 6.55 -5.03
N MET A 76 12.81 6.06 -4.41
CA MET A 76 11.53 6.75 -4.30
C MET A 76 11.28 7.11 -2.84
N LYS A 77 10.74 8.30 -2.61
CA LYS A 77 10.20 8.75 -1.32
C LYS A 77 8.74 9.12 -1.51
N ILE A 78 7.90 8.68 -0.59
CA ILE A 78 6.49 9.06 -0.50
C ILE A 78 6.38 10.01 0.69
N HIS A 79 5.73 11.15 0.50
CA HIS A 79 5.51 12.19 1.50
C HIS A 79 4.08 12.18 2.00
#